data_AF-A0AA35F8I7-F1
#
_entry.id   AF-A0AA35F8I7-F1
#
_cell.length_a   1.000
_cell.length_b   1.000
_cell.length_c   1.000
_cell.angle_alpha   90.00
_cell.angle_beta   90.00
_cell.angle_gamma   90.00
#
_symmetry.space_group_name_H-M   'P 1'
#
loop_
_entity.id
_entity.type
_entity.pdbx_description
1 polymer ?
#
loop_
_entity_poly.entity_id
_entity_poly.type
_entity_poly.pdbx_seq_one_letter_code
_entity_poly.pdbx_strand_id
1 'polypeptide(L)'
;MDMIPSYESMYLTLRGIPTDSIGGEDIYFIHDPQGGWYPNRGNHLYAIDALCVNIHDALANSIFDGLENYHKFLYMAPEFLSTAGLNSESVVSKETFVLFIDKFKGHTDVNKGLYLFDCCKIVSSIQECSKEVLQLQGEFYYTLNFEPLFFPNIEEEDGIRYVTSPVVTKLFALLGFIYIRMYSLLDYITKLAIEIENLKTQFSSYVKLTSKNSQYGDKKKVSLNNYKGSLFEQCPFINEIESVRNHIIHDGLLDDMPKAYRVIRNNACIEKYLLFPDQTSEGRFESYKSRNLFYGGDTKINNRLPEITNQFQERLLLTLGKIFDKLNEKQS
;
A
#
# COMPACT_ATOMS: atom_id res chain seq x y z
N MET A 1 37.10 9.23 -5.98
CA MET A 1 35.92 8.82 -6.78
C MET A 1 35.68 7.38 -6.36
N ASP A 2 35.05 7.24 -5.20
CA ASP A 2 34.94 5.95 -4.54
C ASP A 2 33.93 5.11 -5.32
N MET A 3 34.35 3.91 -5.72
CA MET A 3 33.51 2.99 -6.44
C MET A 3 32.33 2.62 -5.54
N ILE A 4 31.14 3.08 -5.92
CA ILE A 4 29.88 2.57 -5.40
C ILE A 4 29.95 1.04 -5.60
N PRO A 5 29.82 0.22 -4.53
CA PRO A 5 29.80 -1.22 -4.69
C PRO A 5 28.75 -1.59 -5.73
N SER A 6 29.12 -2.44 -6.68
CA SER A 6 28.18 -3.01 -7.64
C SER A 6 27.11 -3.78 -6.84
N TYR A 7 25.97 -3.13 -6.56
CA TYR A 7 24.83 -3.72 -5.84
C TYR A 7 24.23 -4.93 -6.56
N GLU A 8 24.62 -5.16 -7.82
CA GLU A 8 24.10 -6.22 -8.70
C GLU A 8 24.35 -7.64 -8.19
N SER A 9 25.23 -7.84 -7.19
CA SER A 9 25.56 -9.18 -6.66
C SER A 9 25.17 -9.41 -5.20
N MET A 10 24.47 -8.47 -4.56
CA MET A 10 24.13 -8.55 -3.12
C MET A 10 22.63 -8.75 -2.89
N TYR A 11 22.31 -9.61 -1.95
CA TYR A 11 20.96 -9.85 -1.43
C TYR A 11 20.76 -9.15 -0.09
N LEU A 12 19.58 -8.59 0.15
CA LEU A 12 19.22 -8.08 1.48
C LEU A 12 18.59 -9.21 2.29
N THR A 13 19.06 -9.40 3.51
CA THR A 13 18.53 -10.44 4.40
C THR A 13 17.59 -9.85 5.43
N LEU A 14 16.77 -10.71 6.04
CA LEU A 14 15.93 -10.31 7.16
C LEU A 14 16.75 -9.99 8.40
N ARG A 15 17.98 -10.52 8.52
CA ARG A 15 18.92 -10.23 9.59
C ARG A 15 19.55 -8.84 9.50
N GLY A 16 19.26 -8.05 8.45
CA GLY A 16 19.81 -6.70 8.32
C GLY A 16 21.31 -6.67 8.02
N ILE A 17 21.84 -7.77 7.48
CA ILE A 17 23.23 -7.89 6.99
C ILE A 17 23.17 -8.37 5.54
N PRO A 18 23.67 -7.59 4.57
CA PRO A 18 23.62 -7.98 3.17
C PRO A 18 24.63 -9.11 2.90
N THR A 19 24.35 -9.94 1.89
CA THR A 19 25.17 -11.11 1.57
C THR A 19 25.27 -11.32 0.06
N ASP A 20 26.38 -11.90 -0.40
CA ASP A 20 26.62 -12.33 -1.77
C ASP A 20 26.09 -13.76 -2.05
N SER A 21 25.61 -14.46 -1.01
CA SER A 21 25.09 -15.82 -1.13
C SER A 21 23.84 -16.02 -0.28
N ILE A 22 22.81 -16.63 -0.85
CA ILE A 22 21.51 -16.79 -0.16
C ILE A 22 21.56 -17.76 1.02
N GLY A 23 22.60 -18.62 1.14
CA GLY A 23 22.96 -19.31 2.39
C GLY A 23 21.86 -20.10 3.12
N GLY A 24 20.74 -20.45 2.46
CA GLY A 24 19.58 -21.08 3.08
C GLY A 24 18.51 -20.12 3.64
N GLU A 25 18.60 -18.81 3.39
CA GLU A 25 17.57 -17.82 3.68
C GLU A 25 16.32 -18.08 2.81
N ASP A 26 15.18 -18.23 3.45
CA ASP A 26 13.91 -18.54 2.77
C ASP A 26 13.31 -17.30 2.09
N ILE A 27 13.46 -16.14 2.74
CA ILE A 27 13.04 -14.83 2.23
C ILE A 27 14.25 -13.90 2.21
N TYR A 28 14.49 -13.28 1.05
CA TYR A 28 15.52 -12.28 0.83
C TYR A 28 15.06 -11.30 -0.25
N PHE A 29 15.69 -10.13 -0.33
CA PHE A 29 15.33 -9.11 -1.32
C PHE A 29 16.37 -9.03 -2.43
N ILE A 30 15.86 -8.90 -3.66
CA ILE A 30 16.61 -8.81 -4.90
C ILE A 30 16.44 -7.41 -5.46
N HIS A 31 17.54 -6.84 -5.98
CA HIS A 31 17.51 -5.58 -6.68
C HIS A 31 16.95 -5.78 -8.09
N ASP A 32 15.87 -5.07 -8.40
CA ASP A 32 15.27 -5.01 -9.72
C ASP A 32 16.02 -3.99 -10.61
N PRO A 33 16.17 -4.24 -11.92
CA PRO A 33 16.85 -3.31 -12.83
C PRO A 33 16.25 -1.89 -12.89
N GLN A 34 15.01 -1.69 -12.44
CA GLN A 34 14.37 -0.37 -12.36
C GLN A 34 14.67 0.36 -11.05
N GLY A 35 15.50 -0.22 -10.16
CA GLY A 35 15.99 0.41 -8.94
C GLY A 35 15.21 0.06 -7.66
N GLY A 36 14.27 -0.90 -7.73
CA GLY A 36 13.50 -1.36 -6.57
C GLY A 36 14.15 -2.55 -5.85
N TRP A 37 13.84 -2.75 -4.57
CA TRP A 37 14.18 -3.96 -3.84
C TRP A 37 12.91 -4.75 -3.53
N TYR A 38 12.80 -5.97 -4.04
CA TYR A 38 11.60 -6.79 -3.88
C TYR A 38 11.92 -8.13 -3.24
N PRO A 39 10.99 -8.70 -2.44
CA PRO A 39 11.19 -10.02 -1.88
C PRO A 39 11.21 -11.06 -3.00
N ASN A 40 12.04 -12.09 -2.85
CA ASN A 40 12.19 -13.20 -3.79
C ASN A 40 10.89 -14.00 -4.02
N ARG A 41 9.93 -13.91 -3.09
CA ARG A 41 8.60 -14.52 -3.15
C ARG A 41 7.59 -13.67 -2.38
N GLY A 42 6.29 -13.94 -2.58
CA GLY A 42 5.22 -13.17 -1.92
C GLY A 42 5.04 -11.75 -2.44
N ASN A 43 5.55 -11.46 -3.65
CA ASN A 43 5.28 -10.24 -4.37
C ASN A 43 4.16 -10.47 -5.39
N HIS A 44 2.99 -9.89 -5.12
CA HIS A 44 1.80 -10.03 -5.94
C HIS A 44 1.47 -8.76 -6.75
N LEU A 45 2.41 -7.81 -6.84
CA LEU A 45 2.17 -6.50 -7.44
C LEU A 45 1.67 -6.60 -8.89
N TYR A 46 2.30 -7.46 -9.71
CA TYR A 46 1.88 -7.66 -11.10
C TYR A 46 0.45 -8.21 -11.22
N ALA A 47 0.06 -9.14 -10.34
CA ALA A 47 -1.28 -9.70 -10.34
C ALA A 47 -2.33 -8.66 -9.90
N ILE A 48 -1.99 -7.80 -8.93
CA ILE A 48 -2.83 -6.67 -8.51
C ILE A 48 -3.00 -5.69 -9.67
N ASP A 49 -1.91 -5.31 -10.33
CA ASP A 49 -1.94 -4.39 -11.47
C ASP A 49 -2.78 -4.94 -12.63
N ALA A 50 -2.59 -6.20 -13.00
CA ALA A 50 -3.37 -6.86 -14.05
C ALA A 50 -4.87 -6.87 -13.72
N LEU A 51 -5.23 -7.15 -12.46
CA LEU A 51 -6.62 -7.15 -12.03
C LEU A 51 -7.23 -5.73 -12.00
N CYS A 52 -6.45 -4.73 -11.62
CA CYS A 52 -6.87 -3.33 -11.72
C CYS A 52 -7.12 -2.89 -13.17
N VAL A 53 -6.26 -3.30 -14.13
CA VAL A 53 -6.50 -3.07 -15.57
C VAL A 53 -7.84 -3.68 -15.99
N ASN A 54 -8.10 -4.94 -15.61
CA ASN A 54 -9.37 -5.59 -15.92
C ASN A 54 -10.58 -4.85 -15.30
N ILE A 55 -10.44 -4.31 -14.10
CA ILE A 55 -11.49 -3.50 -13.45
C ILE A 55 -11.73 -2.18 -14.21
N HIS A 56 -10.68 -1.50 -14.71
CA HIS A 56 -10.84 -0.32 -15.55
C HIS A 56 -11.65 -0.64 -16.81
N ASP A 57 -11.32 -1.72 -17.50
CA ASP A 57 -12.03 -2.16 -18.71
C ASP A 57 -13.49 -2.53 -18.39
N ALA A 58 -13.74 -3.26 -17.30
CA ALA A 58 -15.08 -3.62 -16.91
C ALA A 58 -15.93 -2.41 -16.49
N LEU A 59 -15.34 -1.39 -15.85
CA LEU A 59 -16.03 -0.14 -15.54
C LEU A 59 -16.41 0.61 -16.83
N ALA A 60 -15.48 0.71 -17.77
CA ALA A 60 -15.72 1.33 -19.06
C ALA A 60 -16.83 0.59 -19.83
N ASN A 61 -16.76 -0.74 -19.87
CA ASN A 61 -17.78 -1.59 -20.49
C ASN A 61 -19.17 -1.35 -19.87
N SER A 62 -19.28 -1.36 -18.54
CA SER A 62 -20.54 -1.15 -17.83
C SER A 62 -21.11 0.26 -18.01
N ILE A 63 -20.28 1.30 -18.02
CA ILE A 63 -20.75 2.69 -18.10
C ILE A 63 -21.13 3.09 -19.53
N PHE A 64 -20.41 2.59 -20.54
CA PHE A 64 -20.65 2.89 -21.96
C PHE A 64 -21.51 1.87 -22.70
N ASP A 65 -22.04 0.86 -21.98
CA ASP A 65 -22.86 -0.21 -22.57
C ASP A 65 -22.09 -0.94 -23.69
N GLY A 66 -20.80 -1.21 -23.46
CA GLY A 66 -19.89 -1.83 -24.41
C GLY A 66 -18.55 -1.11 -24.57
N LEU A 67 -17.45 -1.85 -24.56
CA LEU A 67 -16.11 -1.33 -24.84
C LEU A 67 -15.99 -0.67 -26.22
N GLU A 68 -16.73 -1.15 -27.23
CA GLU A 68 -16.73 -0.52 -28.55
C GLU A 68 -17.27 0.92 -28.49
N ASN A 69 -18.33 1.17 -27.72
CA ASN A 69 -18.90 2.51 -27.54
C ASN A 69 -17.93 3.41 -26.76
N TYR A 70 -17.26 2.87 -25.74
CA TYR A 70 -16.22 3.59 -25.03
C TYR A 70 -15.07 4.01 -25.95
N HIS A 71 -14.55 3.10 -26.78
CA HIS A 71 -13.47 3.42 -27.72
C HIS A 71 -13.91 4.45 -28.76
N LYS A 72 -15.14 4.37 -29.28
CA LYS A 72 -15.73 5.39 -30.16
C LYS A 72 -15.77 6.77 -29.48
N PHE A 73 -16.16 6.80 -28.21
CA PHE A 73 -16.16 8.03 -27.41
C PHE A 73 -14.74 8.59 -27.24
N LEU A 74 -13.74 7.75 -26.92
CA LEU A 74 -12.36 8.20 -26.72
C LEU A 74 -11.77 8.96 -27.92
N TYR A 75 -12.13 8.59 -29.16
CA TYR A 75 -11.66 9.32 -30.35
C TYR A 75 -12.11 10.78 -30.40
N MET A 76 -13.20 11.12 -29.71
CA MET A 76 -13.77 12.47 -29.68
C MET A 76 -13.69 13.12 -28.29
N ALA A 77 -13.25 12.38 -27.28
CA ALA A 77 -13.23 12.82 -25.90
C ALA A 77 -12.18 13.93 -25.70
N PRO A 78 -12.59 15.12 -25.24
CA PRO A 78 -11.62 16.14 -24.86
C PRO A 78 -10.75 15.67 -23.69
N GLU A 79 -9.46 15.96 -23.76
CA GLU A 79 -8.46 15.52 -22.78
C GLU A 79 -8.81 15.92 -21.33
N PHE A 80 -9.44 17.09 -21.14
CA PHE A 80 -9.79 17.60 -19.81
C PHE A 80 -10.68 16.64 -19.01
N LEU A 81 -11.43 15.75 -19.68
CA LEU A 81 -12.29 14.77 -19.01
C LEU A 81 -11.48 13.78 -18.17
N SER A 82 -10.28 13.41 -18.62
CA SER A 82 -9.40 12.46 -17.93
C SER A 82 -8.30 13.13 -17.09
N THR A 83 -8.01 14.42 -17.32
CA THR A 83 -6.85 15.08 -16.69
C THR A 83 -7.22 16.17 -15.69
N ALA A 84 -8.29 16.94 -15.92
CA ALA A 84 -8.60 18.11 -15.09
C ALA A 84 -8.98 17.73 -13.66
N GLY A 85 -8.27 18.28 -12.67
CA GLY A 85 -8.47 17.96 -11.25
C GLY A 85 -8.01 16.55 -10.84
N LEU A 86 -7.40 15.80 -11.76
CA LEU A 86 -6.93 14.43 -11.54
C LEU A 86 -5.42 14.28 -11.73
N ASN A 87 -4.83 15.05 -12.64
CA ASN A 87 -3.44 14.91 -13.09
C ASN A 87 -2.73 16.27 -13.10
N SER A 88 -1.45 16.31 -12.71
CA SER A 88 -0.61 17.52 -12.69
C SER A 88 -0.33 18.10 -14.07
N GLU A 89 -0.44 17.30 -15.14
CA GLU A 89 -0.23 17.75 -16.52
C GLU A 89 -1.40 18.59 -17.06
N SER A 90 -2.55 18.63 -16.36
CA SER A 90 -3.67 19.47 -16.75
C SER A 90 -3.48 20.92 -16.33
N VAL A 91 -3.50 21.83 -17.31
CA VAL A 91 -3.52 23.29 -17.09
C VAL A 91 -4.91 23.85 -16.76
N VAL A 92 -5.95 23.02 -16.76
CA VAL A 92 -7.34 23.45 -16.54
C VAL A 92 -7.60 23.75 -15.06
N SER A 93 -7.92 25.01 -14.74
CA SER A 93 -8.33 25.42 -13.39
C SER A 93 -9.76 24.96 -13.07
N LYS A 94 -10.15 25.06 -11.79
CA LYS A 94 -11.54 24.76 -11.37
C LYS A 94 -12.55 25.65 -12.10
N GLU A 95 -12.27 26.94 -12.24
CA GLU A 95 -13.13 27.92 -12.90
C GLU A 95 -13.31 27.57 -14.38
N THR A 96 -12.21 27.25 -15.06
CA THR A 96 -12.25 26.79 -16.46
C THR A 96 -12.99 25.47 -16.61
N PHE A 97 -12.78 24.52 -15.69
CA PHE A 97 -13.49 23.25 -15.68
C PHE A 97 -15.01 23.46 -15.60
N VAL A 98 -15.48 24.33 -14.69
CA VAL A 98 -16.92 24.66 -14.57
C VAL A 98 -17.48 25.20 -15.88
N LEU A 99 -16.76 26.11 -16.57
CA LEU A 99 -17.17 26.63 -17.87
C LEU A 99 -17.27 25.53 -18.94
N PHE A 100 -16.35 24.55 -18.92
CA PHE A 100 -16.42 23.41 -19.83
C PHE A 100 -17.63 22.51 -19.53
N ILE A 101 -17.88 22.20 -18.26
CA ILE A 101 -19.05 21.41 -17.86
C ILE A 101 -20.36 22.09 -18.29
N ASP A 102 -20.46 23.41 -18.13
CA ASP A 102 -21.64 24.17 -18.58
C ASP A 102 -21.81 24.12 -20.11
N LYS A 103 -20.71 24.18 -20.86
CA LYS A 103 -20.74 24.06 -22.34
C LYS A 103 -21.20 22.68 -22.81
N PHE A 104 -20.89 21.63 -22.05
CA PHE A 104 -21.29 20.25 -22.33
C PHE A 104 -22.58 19.82 -21.60
N LYS A 105 -23.36 20.77 -21.09
CA LYS A 105 -24.61 20.47 -20.38
C LYS A 105 -25.56 19.67 -21.28
N GLY A 106 -26.04 18.54 -20.78
CA GLY A 106 -26.92 17.63 -21.52
C GLY A 106 -26.21 16.61 -22.40
N HIS A 107 -24.88 16.66 -22.54
CA HIS A 107 -24.11 15.63 -23.26
C HIS A 107 -23.87 14.40 -22.37
N THR A 108 -24.68 13.36 -22.58
CA THR A 108 -24.66 12.13 -21.76
C THR A 108 -23.29 11.43 -21.77
N ASP A 109 -22.64 11.29 -22.93
CA ASP A 109 -21.35 10.61 -23.02
C ASP A 109 -20.22 11.35 -22.30
N VAL A 110 -20.28 12.69 -22.27
CA VAL A 110 -19.34 13.51 -21.49
C VAL A 110 -19.53 13.24 -19.99
N ASN A 111 -20.78 13.19 -19.52
CA ASN A 111 -21.09 12.88 -18.12
C ASN A 111 -20.69 11.44 -17.74
N LYS A 112 -20.89 10.48 -18.65
CA LYS A 112 -20.40 9.09 -18.52
C LYS A 112 -18.87 9.07 -18.39
N GLY A 113 -18.16 9.77 -19.27
CA GLY A 113 -16.70 9.89 -19.25
C GLY A 113 -16.17 10.45 -17.93
N LEU A 114 -16.71 11.57 -17.46
CA LEU A 114 -16.31 12.17 -16.17
C LEU A 114 -16.50 11.20 -15.00
N TYR A 115 -17.66 10.54 -14.93
CA TYR A 115 -17.93 9.56 -13.88
C TYR A 115 -17.01 8.32 -13.98
N LEU A 116 -16.76 7.83 -15.19
CA LEU A 116 -15.82 6.73 -15.44
C LEU A 116 -14.42 7.10 -14.94
N PHE A 117 -13.89 8.25 -15.33
CA PHE A 117 -12.53 8.66 -14.93
C PHE A 117 -12.41 8.91 -13.42
N ASP A 118 -13.47 9.38 -12.76
CA ASP A 118 -13.54 9.44 -11.30
C ASP A 118 -13.46 8.04 -10.66
N CYS A 119 -14.14 7.04 -11.23
CA CYS A 119 -14.05 5.65 -10.77
C CYS A 119 -12.65 5.05 -11.03
N CYS A 120 -12.11 5.26 -12.23
CA CYS A 120 -10.76 4.85 -12.60
C CYS A 120 -9.71 5.46 -11.65
N LYS A 121 -9.88 6.71 -11.20
CA LYS A 121 -9.00 7.32 -10.20
C LYS A 121 -8.91 6.49 -8.90
N ILE A 122 -10.02 5.91 -8.45
CA ILE A 122 -10.03 5.05 -7.26
C ILE A 122 -9.19 3.81 -7.52
N VAL A 123 -9.37 3.17 -8.69
CA VAL A 123 -8.61 1.98 -9.10
C VAL A 123 -7.11 2.30 -9.21
N SER A 124 -6.75 3.40 -9.88
CA SER A 124 -5.36 3.87 -9.96
C SER A 124 -4.77 4.18 -8.58
N SER A 125 -5.56 4.69 -7.64
CA SER A 125 -5.09 4.92 -6.26
C SER A 125 -4.75 3.60 -5.55
N ILE A 126 -5.45 2.51 -5.86
CA ILE A 126 -5.13 1.16 -5.33
C ILE A 126 -3.81 0.67 -5.94
N GLN A 127 -3.62 0.84 -7.26
CA GLN A 127 -2.39 0.43 -7.94
C GLN A 127 -1.17 1.17 -7.39
N GLU A 128 -1.20 2.51 -7.40
CA GLU A 128 -0.07 3.32 -6.96
C GLU A 128 0.24 3.13 -5.46
N CYS A 129 -0.80 3.01 -4.62
CA CYS A 129 -0.58 2.74 -3.20
C CYS A 129 -0.02 1.32 -2.96
N SER A 130 -0.39 0.33 -3.77
CA SER A 130 0.19 -1.03 -3.69
C SER A 130 1.67 -1.05 -4.08
N LYS A 131 2.05 -0.30 -5.13
CA LYS A 131 3.45 -0.10 -5.53
C LYS A 131 4.25 0.55 -4.41
N GLU A 132 3.69 1.61 -3.82
CA GLU A 132 4.34 2.36 -2.73
C GLU A 132 4.59 1.50 -1.50
N VAL A 133 3.65 0.64 -1.08
CA VAL A 133 3.87 -0.30 0.04
C VAL A 133 5.09 -1.18 -0.19
N LEU A 134 5.25 -1.73 -1.40
CA LEU A 134 6.40 -2.57 -1.73
C LEU A 134 7.70 -1.77 -1.85
N GLN A 135 7.64 -0.56 -2.42
CA GLN A 135 8.82 0.30 -2.47
C GLN A 135 9.30 0.67 -1.07
N LEU A 136 8.40 1.06 -0.17
CA LEU A 136 8.72 1.38 1.22
C LEU A 136 9.31 0.19 1.96
N GLN A 137 8.80 -1.02 1.71
CA GLN A 137 9.39 -2.24 2.24
C GLN A 137 10.81 -2.47 1.71
N GLY A 138 11.02 -2.36 0.40
CA GLY A 138 12.33 -2.47 -0.21
C GLY A 138 13.32 -1.48 0.40
N GLU A 139 12.93 -0.21 0.53
CA GLU A 139 13.71 0.84 1.17
C GLU A 139 13.99 0.56 2.66
N PHE A 140 13.04 -0.03 3.38
CA PHE A 140 13.25 -0.45 4.76
C PHE A 140 14.38 -1.49 4.85
N TYR A 141 14.35 -2.53 4.02
CA TYR A 141 15.40 -3.55 4.02
C TYR A 141 16.72 -3.01 3.49
N TYR A 142 16.70 -2.14 2.47
CA TYR A 142 17.90 -1.50 1.95
C TYR A 142 18.59 -0.70 3.06
N THR A 143 17.82 0.15 3.74
CA THR A 143 18.29 0.98 4.86
C THR A 143 18.84 0.09 5.98
N LEU A 144 18.11 -0.96 6.37
CA LEU A 144 18.53 -1.85 7.45
C LEU A 144 19.84 -2.57 7.11
N ASN A 145 19.99 -3.05 5.88
CA ASN A 145 21.14 -3.84 5.45
C ASN A 145 22.38 -2.98 5.19
N PHE A 146 22.25 -1.94 4.37
CA PHE A 146 23.40 -1.19 3.86
C PHE A 146 23.76 0.05 4.67
N GLU A 147 22.79 0.73 5.28
CA GLU A 147 23.13 1.96 5.99
C GLU A 147 23.77 1.66 7.36
N PRO A 148 24.88 2.33 7.70
CA PRO A 148 25.48 2.21 9.02
C PRO A 148 24.57 2.86 10.06
N LEU A 149 24.19 2.10 11.09
CA LEU A 149 23.29 2.61 12.14
C LEU A 149 23.97 3.64 13.05
N PHE A 150 25.31 3.72 13.06
CA PHE A 150 26.09 4.63 13.90
C PHE A 150 27.37 5.07 13.18
N PHE A 151 27.82 6.29 13.48
CA PHE A 151 29.09 6.84 13.01
C PHE A 151 29.76 7.67 14.12
N PRO A 152 31.09 7.57 14.32
CA PRO A 152 32.04 6.71 13.60
C PRO A 152 31.88 5.23 13.98
N ASN A 153 32.34 4.33 13.11
CA ASN A 153 32.41 2.91 13.44
C ASN A 153 33.43 2.72 14.57
N ILE A 154 32.96 2.28 15.74
CA ILE A 154 33.79 1.92 16.89
C ILE A 154 33.78 0.40 17.02
N GLU A 155 34.90 -0.17 17.47
CA GLU A 155 34.91 -1.57 17.90
C GLU A 155 34.01 -1.71 19.13
N GLU A 156 33.09 -2.67 19.06
CA GLU A 156 32.16 -2.97 20.13
C GLU A 156 32.43 -4.38 20.64
N GLU A 157 32.39 -4.57 21.96
CA GLU A 157 32.45 -5.90 22.54
C GLU A 157 31.25 -6.75 22.11
N ASP A 158 31.46 -8.06 22.06
CA ASP A 158 30.43 -9.04 21.77
C ASP A 158 29.19 -8.85 22.66
N GLY A 159 28.01 -9.08 22.07
CA GLY A 159 26.72 -8.99 22.74
C GLY A 159 25.69 -8.17 21.98
N ILE A 160 24.60 -7.83 22.66
CA ILE A 160 23.51 -7.04 22.09
C ILE A 160 23.69 -5.58 22.50
N ARG A 161 23.58 -4.68 21.54
CA ARG A 161 23.61 -3.22 21.74
C ARG A 161 22.41 -2.60 21.04
N TYR A 162 21.91 -1.49 21.54
CA TYR A 162 20.93 -0.68 20.82
C TYR A 162 21.57 0.64 20.41
N VAL A 163 21.04 1.24 19.34
CA VAL A 163 21.46 2.56 18.89
C VAL A 163 20.27 3.39 18.44
N THR A 164 20.42 4.70 18.60
CA THR A 164 19.53 5.72 18.06
C THR A 164 20.33 6.57 17.08
N SER A 165 19.77 6.86 15.91
CA SER A 165 20.44 7.67 14.88
C SER A 165 19.43 8.14 13.83
N PRO A 166 19.80 9.06 12.93
CA PRO A 166 18.95 9.44 11.80
C PRO A 166 18.52 8.25 10.92
N VAL A 167 19.38 7.23 10.78
CA VAL A 167 19.06 5.99 10.04
C VAL A 167 17.97 5.19 10.78
N VAL A 168 18.04 5.12 12.10
CA VAL A 168 16.97 4.50 12.91
C VAL A 168 15.66 5.28 12.78
N THR A 169 15.70 6.61 12.83
CA THR A 169 14.51 7.44 12.59
C THR A 169 13.91 7.16 11.21
N LYS A 170 14.75 7.03 10.16
CA LYS A 170 14.31 6.63 8.81
C LYS A 170 13.65 5.26 8.81
N LEU A 171 14.22 4.26 9.48
CA LEU A 171 13.65 2.91 9.58
C LEU A 171 12.25 2.89 10.20
N PHE A 172 12.05 3.60 11.32
CA PHE A 172 10.73 3.71 11.93
C PHE A 172 9.75 4.53 11.09
N ALA A 173 10.22 5.56 10.38
CA ALA A 173 9.38 6.31 9.46
C ALA A 173 8.89 5.42 8.30
N LEU A 174 9.79 4.66 7.67
CA LEU A 174 9.45 3.71 6.61
C LEU A 174 8.44 2.67 7.09
N LEU A 175 8.70 2.05 8.25
CA LEU A 175 7.78 1.11 8.87
C LEU A 175 6.40 1.73 9.12
N GLY A 176 6.37 2.95 9.68
CA GLY A 176 5.12 3.64 9.95
C GLY A 176 4.33 3.96 8.68
N PHE A 177 5.02 4.42 7.62
CA PHE A 177 4.39 4.67 6.34
C PHE A 177 3.84 3.41 5.69
N ILE A 178 4.50 2.25 5.81
CA ILE A 178 3.96 0.98 5.31
C ILE A 178 2.56 0.70 5.91
N TYR A 179 2.41 0.80 7.23
CA TYR A 179 1.10 0.60 7.89
C TYR A 179 0.07 1.67 7.51
N ILE A 180 0.48 2.94 7.39
CA ILE A 180 -0.41 4.02 6.93
C ILE A 180 -0.92 3.77 5.51
N ARG A 181 -0.05 3.29 4.60
CA ARG A 181 -0.41 3.02 3.20
C ARG A 181 -1.25 1.75 3.06
N MET A 182 -0.98 0.70 3.84
CA MET A 182 -1.88 -0.47 3.94
C MET A 182 -3.28 -0.05 4.41
N TYR A 183 -3.41 0.80 5.44
CA TYR A 183 -4.72 1.31 5.84
C TYR A 183 -5.36 2.21 4.76
N SER A 184 -4.56 2.99 4.04
CA SER A 184 -5.08 3.79 2.90
C SER A 184 -5.66 2.89 1.80
N LEU A 185 -5.04 1.73 1.54
CA LEU A 185 -5.60 0.71 0.63
C LEU A 185 -6.95 0.18 1.12
N LEU A 186 -7.12 -0.01 2.43
CA LEU A 186 -8.41 -0.35 3.03
C LEU A 186 -9.48 0.72 2.76
N ASP A 187 -9.12 2.01 2.81
CA ASP A 187 -10.05 3.10 2.45
C ASP A 187 -10.39 3.08 0.95
N TYR A 188 -9.40 2.92 0.06
CA TYR A 188 -9.63 2.91 -1.39
C TYR A 188 -10.44 1.70 -1.84
N ILE A 189 -10.18 0.51 -1.32
CA ILE A 189 -10.92 -0.70 -1.68
C ILE A 189 -12.37 -0.63 -1.20
N THR A 190 -12.63 -0.06 -0.02
CA THR A 190 -14.02 0.20 0.44
C THR A 190 -14.73 1.17 -0.48
N LYS A 191 -14.07 2.24 -0.92
CA LYS A 191 -14.67 3.19 -1.87
C LYS A 191 -15.02 2.53 -3.20
N LEU A 192 -14.09 1.75 -3.75
CA LEU A 192 -14.31 1.03 -5.00
C LEU A 192 -15.50 0.05 -4.88
N ALA A 193 -15.53 -0.76 -3.81
CA ALA A 193 -16.61 -1.72 -3.58
C ALA A 193 -17.99 -1.02 -3.44
N ILE A 194 -18.07 0.07 -2.68
CA ILE A 194 -19.30 0.86 -2.54
C ILE A 194 -19.72 1.42 -3.90
N GLU A 195 -18.78 1.96 -4.69
CA GLU A 195 -19.10 2.55 -5.98
C GLU A 195 -19.60 1.49 -6.97
N ILE A 196 -18.95 0.33 -7.05
CA ILE A 196 -19.35 -0.75 -7.96
C ILE A 196 -20.72 -1.32 -7.59
N GLU A 197 -21.01 -1.50 -6.30
CA GLU A 197 -22.35 -1.95 -5.88
C GLU A 197 -23.44 -0.92 -6.20
N ASN A 198 -23.09 0.38 -6.25
CA ASN A 198 -24.00 1.51 -6.48
C ASN A 198 -23.74 2.26 -7.80
N LEU A 199 -23.21 1.56 -8.81
CA LEU A 199 -22.77 2.14 -10.08
C LEU A 199 -23.90 2.94 -10.74
N LYS A 200 -23.58 4.15 -11.22
CA LYS A 200 -24.58 5.03 -11.83
C LYS A 200 -24.96 4.54 -13.23
N THR A 201 -26.25 4.65 -13.54
CA THR A 201 -26.83 4.27 -14.84
C THR A 201 -27.51 5.45 -15.55
N GLN A 202 -27.65 6.59 -14.87
CA GLN A 202 -28.32 7.78 -15.38
C GLN A 202 -27.34 8.95 -15.42
N PHE A 203 -27.12 9.52 -16.61
CA PHE A 203 -26.07 10.50 -16.89
C PHE A 203 -26.61 11.78 -17.56
N SER A 204 -27.77 12.24 -17.12
CA SER A 204 -28.34 13.54 -17.55
C SER A 204 -27.49 14.73 -17.08
N SER A 205 -26.66 14.54 -16.05
CA SER A 205 -25.65 15.48 -15.56
C SER A 205 -24.41 14.75 -15.06
N TYR A 206 -23.32 15.47 -14.82
CA TYR A 206 -22.13 14.94 -14.16
C TYR A 206 -22.47 14.61 -12.69
N VAL A 207 -22.38 13.32 -12.36
CA VAL A 207 -22.78 12.77 -11.06
C VAL A 207 -21.61 12.62 -10.12
N LYS A 208 -21.85 12.92 -8.84
CA LYS A 208 -20.87 12.70 -7.77
C LYS A 208 -20.81 11.21 -7.40
N LEU A 209 -19.59 10.72 -7.15
CA LEU A 209 -19.33 9.39 -6.59
C LEU A 209 -20.14 9.14 -5.30
N THR A 210 -20.75 7.96 -5.21
CA THR A 210 -21.45 7.48 -4.01
C THR A 210 -20.48 7.35 -2.84
N SER A 211 -19.26 6.89 -3.14
CA SER A 211 -18.19 6.57 -2.21
C SER A 211 -17.35 7.77 -1.77
N LYS A 212 -17.63 9.01 -2.23
CA LYS A 212 -16.72 10.17 -2.05
C LYS A 212 -16.21 10.36 -0.61
N ASN A 213 -17.11 10.20 0.37
CA ASN A 213 -16.82 10.44 1.78
C ASN A 213 -16.66 9.14 2.58
N SER A 214 -16.58 7.99 1.91
CA SER A 214 -16.49 6.70 2.59
C SER A 214 -15.09 6.42 3.11
N GLN A 215 -15.04 5.71 4.23
CA GLN A 215 -13.81 5.22 4.88
C GLN A 215 -13.91 3.72 5.12
N TYR A 216 -12.82 3.07 5.52
CA TYR A 216 -12.79 1.62 5.72
C TYR A 216 -13.91 1.09 6.63
N GLY A 217 -14.28 1.82 7.68
CA GLY A 217 -15.41 1.48 8.57
C GLY A 217 -16.79 1.40 7.87
N ASP A 218 -16.92 1.96 6.66
CA ASP A 218 -18.10 1.81 5.82
C ASP A 218 -18.17 0.46 5.07
N LYS A 219 -17.20 -0.45 5.26
CA LYS A 219 -17.24 -1.82 4.69
C LYS A 219 -18.53 -2.57 5.00
N LYS A 220 -19.22 -2.22 6.10
CA LYS A 220 -20.55 -2.74 6.44
C LYS A 220 -21.65 -2.43 5.41
N LYS A 221 -21.42 -1.47 4.51
CA LYS A 221 -22.34 -1.06 3.44
C LYS A 221 -22.17 -1.90 2.17
N VAL A 222 -21.13 -2.73 2.09
CA VAL A 222 -20.88 -3.59 0.92
C VAL A 222 -21.23 -5.04 1.22
N SER A 223 -21.67 -5.76 0.19
CA SER A 223 -22.02 -7.17 0.30
C SER A 223 -20.83 -8.08 0.64
N LEU A 224 -19.60 -7.60 0.48
CA LEU A 224 -18.37 -8.30 0.85
C LEU A 224 -17.96 -8.12 2.32
N ASN A 225 -18.76 -7.45 3.15
CA ASN A 225 -18.47 -7.30 4.57
C ASN A 225 -18.24 -8.66 5.25
N ASN A 226 -17.14 -8.79 6.01
CA ASN A 226 -16.73 -10.04 6.65
C ASN A 226 -16.48 -11.23 5.70
N TYR A 227 -16.24 -10.98 4.40
CA TYR A 227 -15.89 -12.05 3.47
C TYR A 227 -14.54 -12.67 3.86
N LYS A 228 -14.53 -13.96 4.19
CA LYS A 228 -13.34 -14.68 4.68
C LYS A 228 -12.17 -14.56 3.72
N GLY A 229 -10.98 -14.25 4.25
CA GLY A 229 -9.76 -14.08 3.47
C GLY A 229 -9.68 -12.78 2.69
N SER A 230 -10.69 -11.90 2.74
CA SER A 230 -10.63 -10.59 2.09
C SER A 230 -10.03 -9.53 3.02
N LEU A 231 -9.86 -8.32 2.49
CA LEU A 231 -9.57 -7.12 3.26
C LEU A 231 -10.77 -6.60 4.07
N PHE A 232 -11.98 -7.12 3.84
CA PHE A 232 -13.17 -6.78 4.61
C PHE A 232 -13.47 -7.77 5.74
N GLU A 233 -12.63 -8.79 5.92
CA GLU A 233 -12.72 -9.72 7.04
C GLU A 233 -12.36 -9.02 8.35
N GLN A 234 -13.21 -9.15 9.38
CA GLN A 234 -12.80 -8.80 10.74
C GLN A 234 -11.93 -9.92 11.32
N CYS A 235 -10.61 -9.75 11.29
CA CYS A 235 -9.66 -10.75 11.80
C CYS A 235 -8.46 -10.08 12.48
N PRO A 236 -7.67 -10.83 13.27
CA PRO A 236 -6.50 -10.28 13.97
C PRO A 236 -5.51 -9.56 13.07
N PHE A 237 -5.30 -10.05 11.85
CA PHE A 237 -4.39 -9.42 10.88
C PHE A 237 -4.84 -8.01 10.48
N ILE A 238 -6.13 -7.84 10.15
CA ILE A 238 -6.68 -6.52 9.82
C ILE A 238 -6.65 -5.62 11.07
N ASN A 239 -7.01 -6.17 12.24
CA ASN A 239 -6.96 -5.43 13.50
C ASN A 239 -5.55 -4.90 13.83
N GLU A 240 -4.50 -5.67 13.52
CA GLU A 240 -3.12 -5.22 13.65
C GLU A 240 -2.86 -3.97 12.80
N ILE A 241 -3.23 -4.00 11.52
CA ILE A 241 -3.02 -2.87 10.62
C ILE A 241 -3.75 -1.62 11.14
N GLU A 242 -5.01 -1.77 11.56
CA GLU A 242 -5.80 -0.69 12.15
C GLU A 242 -5.17 -0.17 13.46
N SER A 243 -4.76 -1.07 14.36
CA SER A 243 -4.17 -0.72 15.66
C SER A 243 -2.86 0.02 15.51
N VAL A 244 -1.95 -0.49 14.68
CA VAL A 244 -0.62 0.09 14.45
C VAL A 244 -0.74 1.45 13.79
N ARG A 245 -1.55 1.56 12.72
CA ARG A 245 -1.79 2.85 12.05
C ARG A 245 -2.41 3.87 12.99
N ASN A 246 -3.40 3.48 13.80
CA ASN A 246 -4.05 4.42 14.72
C ASN A 246 -3.08 4.94 15.78
N HIS A 247 -2.25 4.08 16.34
CA HIS A 247 -1.20 4.49 17.27
C HIS A 247 -0.23 5.46 16.61
N ILE A 248 0.28 5.16 15.41
CA ILE A 248 1.21 6.04 14.69
C ILE A 248 0.63 7.45 14.48
N ILE A 249 -0.66 7.53 14.16
CA ILE A 249 -1.34 8.79 13.84
C ILE A 249 -1.77 9.57 15.09
N HIS A 250 -2.16 8.89 16.17
CA HIS A 250 -2.78 9.53 17.33
C HIS A 250 -1.88 9.57 18.57
N ASP A 251 -1.08 8.53 18.78
CA ASP A 251 -0.29 8.31 19.99
C ASP A 251 1.23 8.43 19.74
N GLY A 252 1.66 8.50 18.48
CA GLY A 252 3.02 8.82 18.06
C GLY A 252 3.87 7.58 17.77
N LEU A 253 5.06 7.51 18.36
CA LEU A 253 6.07 6.51 17.99
C LEU A 253 5.72 5.12 18.56
N LEU A 254 6.16 4.07 17.86
CA LEU A 254 6.01 2.69 18.34
C LEU A 254 6.93 2.39 19.53
N ASP A 255 7.92 3.22 19.80
CA ASP A 255 8.83 3.17 20.95
C ASP A 255 9.02 4.61 21.44
N ASP A 256 9.08 4.84 22.75
CA ASP A 256 9.29 6.18 23.32
C ASP A 256 10.70 6.72 23.00
N MET A 257 11.64 5.82 22.70
CA MET A 257 12.97 6.11 22.16
C MET A 257 13.29 5.11 21.04
N PRO A 258 12.85 5.38 19.79
CA PRO A 258 13.08 4.51 18.64
C PRO A 258 14.53 4.08 18.52
N LYS A 259 14.76 2.77 18.62
CA LYS A 259 16.10 2.19 18.62
C LYS A 259 16.16 0.96 17.71
N ALA A 260 17.31 0.76 17.09
CA ALA A 260 17.63 -0.48 16.40
C ALA A 260 18.67 -1.25 17.22
N TYR A 261 18.55 -2.56 17.22
CA TYR A 261 19.43 -3.47 17.94
C TYR A 261 20.46 -4.06 16.99
N ARG A 262 21.65 -4.31 17.51
CA ARG A 262 22.79 -4.94 16.83
C ARG A 262 23.28 -6.10 17.67
N VAL A 263 23.55 -7.23 17.01
CA VAL A 263 24.18 -8.40 17.62
C VAL A 263 25.63 -8.45 17.15
N ILE A 264 26.56 -8.27 18.06
CA ILE A 264 27.99 -8.33 17.80
C ILE A 264 28.54 -9.68 18.25
N ARG A 265 29.28 -10.36 17.36
CA ARG A 265 30.07 -11.55 17.67
C ARG A 265 31.40 -11.52 16.93
N ASN A 266 32.48 -11.88 17.61
CA ASN A 266 33.83 -11.85 17.07
C ASN A 266 34.15 -10.49 16.39
N ASN A 267 33.78 -9.39 17.05
CA ASN A 267 33.93 -8.01 16.55
C ASN A 267 33.18 -7.68 15.24
N ALA A 268 32.22 -8.51 14.83
CA ALA A 268 31.40 -8.29 13.65
C ALA A 268 29.91 -8.19 14.01
N CYS A 269 29.19 -7.26 13.36
CA CYS A 269 27.75 -7.19 13.45
C CYS A 269 27.14 -8.31 12.60
N ILE A 270 26.50 -9.29 13.25
CA ILE A 270 25.91 -10.46 12.58
C ILE A 270 24.39 -10.35 12.41
N GLU A 271 23.77 -9.37 13.06
CA GLU A 271 22.33 -9.09 12.94
C GLU A 271 22.02 -7.64 13.32
N LYS A 272 21.07 -7.03 12.61
CA LYS A 272 20.40 -5.79 12.97
C LYS A 272 18.89 -6.02 12.96
N TYR A 273 18.18 -5.51 13.96
CA TYR A 273 16.73 -5.69 14.04
C TYR A 273 16.04 -4.54 14.77
N LEU A 274 14.73 -4.42 14.55
CA LEU A 274 13.85 -3.53 15.31
C LEU A 274 12.87 -4.39 16.09
N LEU A 275 12.65 -4.02 17.34
CA LEU A 275 11.59 -4.64 18.13
C LEU A 275 10.22 -4.08 17.77
N PHE A 276 9.21 -4.93 17.86
CA PHE A 276 7.82 -4.57 17.68
C PHE A 276 7.04 -4.78 18.97
N PRO A 277 6.08 -3.90 19.30
CA PRO A 277 5.25 -4.10 20.47
C PRO A 277 4.46 -5.41 20.43
N ASP A 278 4.32 -6.05 21.59
CA ASP A 278 3.54 -7.26 21.78
C ASP A 278 2.07 -7.00 21.46
N GLN A 279 1.44 -8.01 20.88
CA GLN A 279 0.04 -7.96 20.46
C GLN A 279 -0.74 -9.11 21.06
N THR A 280 -1.97 -8.81 21.44
CA THR A 280 -3.00 -9.80 21.80
C THR A 280 -3.31 -10.72 20.60
N SER A 281 -3.93 -11.86 20.87
CA SER A 281 -4.44 -12.78 19.82
C SER A 281 -5.42 -12.12 18.85
N GLU A 282 -6.02 -10.99 19.24
CA GLU A 282 -6.93 -10.18 18.41
C GLU A 282 -6.21 -9.13 17.55
N GLY A 283 -4.87 -9.10 17.55
CA GLY A 283 -4.06 -8.15 16.76
C GLY A 283 -3.94 -6.75 17.35
N ARG A 284 -4.48 -6.51 18.54
CA ARG A 284 -4.33 -5.22 19.25
C ARG A 284 -3.08 -5.22 20.11
N PHE A 285 -2.46 -4.06 20.30
CA PHE A 285 -1.36 -3.93 21.27
C PHE A 285 -1.78 -4.39 22.67
N GLU A 286 -0.90 -5.15 23.33
CA GLU A 286 -1.07 -5.46 24.73
C GLU A 286 -1.07 -4.16 25.54
N SER A 287 -2.01 -4.01 26.48
CA SER A 287 -2.13 -2.80 27.26
C SER A 287 -2.47 -3.06 28.72
N TYR A 288 -1.94 -2.20 29.59
CA TYR A 288 -2.28 -2.12 31.00
C TYR A 288 -2.37 -0.65 31.41
N LYS A 289 -3.60 -0.19 31.68
CA LYS A 289 -3.91 1.22 31.95
C LYS A 289 -3.41 2.11 30.80
N SER A 290 -2.46 3.01 31.07
CA SER A 290 -1.90 3.95 30.09
C SER A 290 -0.68 3.41 29.34
N ARG A 291 -0.23 2.18 29.62
CA ARG A 291 0.91 1.56 28.93
C ARG A 291 0.40 0.58 27.90
N ASN A 292 0.81 0.73 26.66
CA ASN A 292 0.32 -0.06 25.52
C ASN A 292 1.44 -0.52 24.58
N LEU A 293 2.71 -0.42 24.99
CA LEU A 293 3.87 -0.82 24.22
C LEU A 293 4.74 -1.76 25.07
N PHE A 294 4.38 -3.04 25.10
CA PHE A 294 5.16 -4.09 25.76
C PHE A 294 6.05 -4.80 24.74
N TYR A 295 7.17 -5.36 25.18
CA TYR A 295 8.19 -5.94 24.30
C TYR A 295 8.73 -7.27 24.85
N GLY A 296 7.98 -7.92 25.74
CA GLY A 296 8.37 -9.16 26.40
C GLY A 296 8.48 -10.35 25.44
N GLY A 297 7.84 -10.28 24.27
CA GLY A 297 7.92 -11.31 23.23
C GLY A 297 9.18 -11.26 22.36
N ASP A 298 10.03 -10.23 22.49
CA ASP A 298 11.24 -10.02 21.66
C ASP A 298 10.95 -10.10 20.14
N THR A 299 9.76 -9.64 19.73
CA THR A 299 9.29 -9.74 18.34
C THR A 299 10.10 -8.81 17.45
N LYS A 300 10.79 -9.38 16.44
CA LYS A 300 11.57 -8.63 15.45
C LYS A 300 10.71 -8.29 14.23
N ILE A 301 10.39 -7.02 14.00
CA ILE A 301 9.50 -6.62 12.91
C ILE A 301 10.07 -6.94 11.53
N ASN A 302 11.39 -6.84 11.36
CA ASN A 302 12.11 -7.18 10.13
C ASN A 302 11.97 -8.67 9.74
N ASN A 303 11.57 -9.55 10.67
CA ASN A 303 11.25 -10.95 10.34
C ASN A 303 9.79 -11.14 9.93
N ARG A 304 8.86 -10.31 10.45
CA ARG A 304 7.42 -10.41 10.19
C ARG A 304 6.96 -9.60 8.98
N LEU A 305 7.60 -8.48 8.70
CA LEU A 305 7.18 -7.51 7.68
C LEU A 305 6.94 -8.12 6.28
N PRO A 306 7.75 -9.07 5.76
CA PRO A 306 7.51 -9.69 4.46
C PRO A 306 6.21 -10.48 4.42
N GLU A 307 5.92 -11.19 5.51
CA GLU A 307 4.68 -11.96 5.62
C GLU A 307 3.48 -11.04 5.78
N ILE A 308 3.61 -9.93 6.53
CA ILE A 308 2.54 -8.93 6.66
C ILE A 308 2.18 -8.34 5.31
N THR A 309 3.17 -7.93 4.51
CA THR A 309 2.91 -7.38 3.17
C THR A 309 2.36 -8.43 2.22
N ASN A 310 2.89 -9.67 2.26
CA ASN A 310 2.41 -10.78 1.45
C ASN A 310 0.93 -11.08 1.73
N GLN A 311 0.59 -11.32 3.01
CA GLN A 311 -0.77 -11.59 3.45
C GLN A 311 -1.72 -10.45 3.10
N PHE A 312 -1.26 -9.19 3.19
CA PHE A 312 -2.07 -8.04 2.77
C PHE A 312 -2.39 -8.11 1.28
N GLN A 313 -1.39 -8.37 0.43
CA GLN A 313 -1.56 -8.43 -1.01
C GLN A 313 -2.43 -9.61 -1.45
N GLU A 314 -2.29 -10.79 -0.83
CA GLU A 314 -3.16 -11.95 -1.10
C GLU A 314 -4.64 -11.62 -0.80
N ARG A 315 -4.90 -10.97 0.35
CA ARG A 315 -6.24 -10.51 0.72
C ARG A 315 -6.75 -9.43 -0.23
N LEU A 316 -5.88 -8.52 -0.68
CA LEU A 316 -6.22 -7.50 -1.67
C LEU A 316 -6.63 -8.14 -3.01
N LEU A 317 -5.86 -9.12 -3.50
CA LEU A 317 -6.17 -9.87 -4.71
C LEU A 317 -7.54 -10.55 -4.62
N LEU A 318 -7.82 -11.25 -3.51
CA LEU A 318 -9.12 -11.88 -3.32
C LEU A 318 -10.26 -10.85 -3.32
N THR A 319 -10.04 -9.72 -2.64
CA THR A 319 -11.04 -8.64 -2.54
C THR A 319 -11.33 -8.01 -3.90
N LEU A 320 -10.29 -7.63 -4.63
CA LEU A 320 -10.40 -7.09 -5.99
C LEU A 320 -11.05 -8.12 -6.93
N GLY A 321 -10.72 -9.40 -6.80
CA GLY A 321 -11.30 -10.47 -7.61
C GLY A 321 -12.81 -10.54 -7.40
N LYS A 322 -13.27 -10.49 -6.15
CA LYS A 322 -14.70 -10.47 -5.81
C LYS A 322 -15.41 -9.20 -6.28
N ILE A 323 -14.73 -8.06 -6.25
CA ILE A 323 -15.25 -6.81 -6.79
C ILE A 323 -15.39 -6.89 -8.32
N PHE A 324 -14.40 -7.46 -9.00
CA PHE A 324 -14.41 -7.68 -10.44
C PHE A 324 -15.53 -8.65 -10.87
N ASP A 325 -15.68 -9.79 -10.16
CA ASP A 325 -16.77 -10.75 -10.36
C ASP A 325 -18.14 -10.03 -10.35
N LYS A 326 -18.39 -9.21 -9.33
CA LYS A 326 -19.64 -8.44 -9.18
C LYS A 326 -19.90 -7.44 -10.31
N LEU A 327 -18.84 -6.84 -10.84
CA LEU A 327 -18.97 -5.90 -11.94
C LEU A 327 -19.41 -6.62 -13.23
N ASN A 328 -18.92 -7.85 -13.44
CA ASN A 328 -19.30 -8.69 -14.59
C ASN A 328 -20.68 -9.35 -14.41
N GLU A 329 -21.08 -9.71 -13.19
CA GLU A 329 -22.44 -10.19 -12.89
C GLU A 329 -23.52 -9.18 -13.29
N LYS A 330 -23.25 -7.88 -13.18
CA LYS A 330 -24.17 -6.81 -13.61
C LYS A 330 -24.30 -6.67 -15.13
N GLN A 331 -23.41 -7.30 -15.90
CA GLN A 331 -23.38 -7.23 -17.36
C GLN A 331 -24.06 -8.44 -18.03
N SER A 332 -24.32 -9.52 -17.27
CA SER A 332 -25.06 -10.72 -17.71
C SER A 332 -26.54 -10.58 -17.40
#